data_AF-A0A5F1HZQ4-F1
#
_entry.id   AF-A0A5F1HZQ4-F1
#
_cell.length_a   1.000
_cell.length_b   1.000
_cell.length_c   1.000
_cell.angle_alpha   90.00
_cell.angle_beta   90.00
_cell.angle_gamma   90.00
#
_symmetry.space_group_name_H-M   'P 1'
#
loop_
_entity.id
_entity.type
_entity.pdbx_description
1 polymer ?
#
loop_
_entity_poly.entity_id
_entity_poly.type
_entity_poly.pdbx_seq_one_letter_code
_entity_poly.pdbx_strand_id
1 'polypeptide(L)'
;MALIGVYADWEGLDGPARIGYLHSRRTRAREIFEFEYDKKALADPALNFIQLDPEIMLYEGAQYPIPPKDKFGAFSDSCPDRWGRMLMKRRFERDIRDGLFDKDSHLYESDYLLGVHDLYRVGALRYKLEDTGEFLDNRIDVAAPPFTEIASLERASRAIEEDPDNRELMGQKWLRMLIAPGGSLGGARPKASVVDEAGHLYIAKFPSAKDEYDVGGWEMVVNALDLELAREVAEYFRLGLTEADDIIANFRGIVSQWRTIAERLRLPGREQELMAEAFRASI
;
A
#
# COMPACT_ATOMS: atom_id res chain seq x y z
N MET A 1 10.20 -9.56 -22.53
CA MET A 1 11.00 -9.30 -21.32
C MET A 1 10.90 -7.82 -21.08
N ALA A 2 10.40 -7.38 -19.94
CA ALA A 2 10.40 -5.96 -19.57
C ALA A 2 11.59 -5.69 -18.66
N LEU A 3 12.33 -4.62 -18.93
CA LEU A 3 13.38 -4.12 -18.05
C LEU A 3 12.75 -3.09 -17.12
N ILE A 4 13.00 -3.18 -15.82
CA ILE A 4 12.49 -2.23 -14.82
C ILE A 4 13.69 -1.72 -14.03
N GLY A 5 14.00 -0.42 -14.14
CA GLY A 5 14.98 0.23 -13.28
C GLY A 5 14.44 0.34 -11.86
N VAL A 6 15.23 -0.10 -10.87
CA VAL A 6 14.88 -0.06 -9.45
C VAL A 6 15.73 1.01 -8.76
N TYR A 7 15.07 1.94 -8.07
CA TYR A 7 15.70 3.09 -7.43
C TYR A 7 15.37 3.13 -5.94
N ALA A 8 16.36 3.50 -5.13
CA ALA A 8 16.21 3.87 -3.73
C ALA A 8 15.92 5.35 -3.63
N ASP A 9 14.98 5.74 -2.76
CA ASP A 9 14.70 7.13 -2.43
C ASP A 9 14.23 7.24 -0.97
N TRP A 10 15.14 6.95 -0.05
CA TRP A 10 14.92 7.08 1.40
C TRP A 10 15.69 8.25 1.98
N GLU A 11 15.28 8.66 3.19
CA GLU A 11 15.95 9.70 3.95
C GLU A 11 17.44 9.37 4.16
N GLY A 12 18.31 10.32 3.81
CA GLY A 12 19.76 10.15 3.84
C GLY A 12 20.41 9.98 2.47
N LEU A 13 19.63 9.84 1.39
CA LEU A 13 20.10 9.93 0.01
C LEU A 13 19.89 11.35 -0.54
N ASP A 14 20.80 11.81 -1.41
CA ASP A 14 20.67 13.06 -2.17
C ASP A 14 19.74 12.89 -3.39
N GLY A 15 18.57 12.29 -3.15
CA GLY A 15 17.55 11.96 -4.14
C GLY A 15 17.64 10.53 -4.69
N PRO A 16 16.82 10.21 -5.72
CA PRO A 16 16.68 8.84 -6.21
C PRO A 16 17.96 8.27 -6.79
N ALA A 17 18.44 7.16 -6.22
CA ALA A 17 19.64 6.46 -6.65
C ALA A 17 19.30 5.08 -7.22
N ARG A 18 19.78 4.76 -8.42
CA ARG A 18 19.52 3.46 -9.05
C ARG A 18 20.27 2.36 -8.29
N ILE A 19 19.54 1.35 -7.82
CA ILE A 19 20.10 0.20 -7.12
C ILE A 19 20.43 -0.92 -8.11
N GLY A 20 19.60 -1.08 -9.14
CA GLY A 20 19.76 -2.16 -10.11
C GLY A 20 18.59 -2.28 -11.07
N TYR A 21 18.50 -3.45 -11.68
CA TYR A 21 17.54 -3.79 -12.71
C TYR A 21 16.75 -5.02 -12.30
N LEU A 22 15.42 -4.91 -12.42
CA LEU A 22 14.49 -6.02 -12.31
C LEU A 22 14.03 -6.41 -13.72
N HIS A 23 14.31 -7.63 -14.11
CA HIS A 23 13.89 -8.21 -15.38
C HIS A 23 12.66 -9.08 -15.18
N SER A 24 11.59 -8.76 -15.90
CA SER A 24 10.39 -9.59 -15.96
C SER A 24 10.48 -10.54 -17.16
N ARG A 25 10.64 -11.84 -16.87
CA ARG A 25 10.61 -12.91 -17.87
C ARG A 25 9.25 -13.57 -17.87
N ARG A 26 8.42 -13.17 -18.83
CA ARG A 26 7.06 -13.70 -19.04
C ARG A 26 7.07 -14.90 -19.98
N THR A 27 6.35 -15.94 -19.60
CA THR A 27 5.87 -17.03 -20.45
C THR A 27 4.34 -17.01 -20.42
N ARG A 28 3.68 -17.78 -21.29
CA ARG A 28 2.20 -17.85 -21.31
C ARG A 28 1.60 -18.33 -19.98
N ALA A 29 2.36 -19.07 -19.16
CA ALA A 29 1.87 -19.69 -17.93
C ALA A 29 2.43 -19.07 -16.64
N ARG A 30 3.54 -18.33 -16.73
CA ARG A 30 4.27 -17.85 -15.56
C ARG A 30 5.13 -16.64 -15.89
N GLU A 31 5.29 -15.77 -14.91
CA GLU A 31 6.31 -14.73 -14.91
C GLU A 31 7.36 -15.05 -13.84
N ILE A 32 8.63 -14.82 -14.14
CA ILE A 32 9.73 -14.94 -13.18
C ILE A 32 10.49 -13.62 -13.16
N PHE A 33 10.78 -13.14 -11.96
CA PHE A 33 11.64 -11.99 -11.74
C PHE A 33 13.10 -12.41 -11.61
N GLU A 34 13.96 -11.57 -12.15
CA GLU A 34 15.40 -11.67 -12.09
C GLU A 34 15.92 -10.29 -11.68
N PHE A 35 16.82 -10.23 -10.71
CA PHE A 35 17.37 -8.97 -10.24
C PHE A 35 18.89 -8.94 -10.45
N GLU A 36 19.40 -7.80 -10.88
CA GLU A 36 20.82 -7.53 -11.02
C GLU A 36 21.15 -6.16 -10.43
N TYR A 37 22.13 -6.10 -9.53
CA TYR A 37 22.59 -4.83 -8.97
C TYR A 37 23.33 -3.99 -10.02
N ASP A 38 23.18 -2.67 -9.93
CA ASP A 38 24.05 -1.74 -10.63
C ASP A 38 25.44 -1.75 -9.97
N LYS A 39 26.50 -1.84 -10.77
CA LYS A 39 27.89 -1.78 -10.28
C LYS A 39 28.16 -0.52 -9.46
N LYS A 40 27.54 0.60 -9.82
CA LYS A 40 27.66 1.86 -9.08
C LYS A 40 27.03 1.74 -7.69
N ALA A 41 25.88 1.06 -7.57
CA ALA A 41 25.22 0.86 -6.29
C ALA A 41 26.03 -0.05 -5.36
N LEU A 42 26.65 -1.12 -5.89
CA LEU A 42 27.53 -2.00 -5.10
C LEU A 42 28.81 -1.27 -4.63
N ALA A 43 29.27 -0.28 -5.38
CA ALA A 43 30.42 0.54 -5.02
C ALA A 43 30.07 1.72 -4.11
N ASP A 44 28.79 2.09 -4.00
CA ASP A 44 28.33 3.25 -3.25
C ASP A 44 28.19 2.91 -1.76
N PRO A 45 28.98 3.55 -0.87
CA PRO A 45 28.87 3.34 0.58
C PRO A 45 27.52 3.70 1.17
N ALA A 46 26.65 4.45 0.47
CA ALA A 46 25.29 4.76 0.91
C ALA A 46 24.28 3.65 0.62
N LEU A 47 24.60 2.72 -0.30
CA LEU A 47 23.70 1.67 -0.76
C LEU A 47 24.23 0.25 -0.49
N ASN A 48 25.54 0.07 -0.49
CA ASN A 48 26.19 -1.25 -0.51
C ASN A 48 26.17 -2.02 0.83
N PHE A 49 25.57 -1.47 1.88
CA PHE A 49 25.37 -2.13 3.16
C PHE A 49 23.92 -2.58 3.40
N ILE A 50 22.99 -2.19 2.52
CA ILE A 50 21.57 -2.51 2.67
C ILE A 50 21.27 -3.74 1.83
N GLN A 51 21.05 -4.86 2.52
CA GLN A 51 20.49 -6.04 1.90
C GLN A 51 18.99 -5.82 1.66
N LEU A 52 18.60 -5.62 0.40
CA LEU A 52 17.20 -5.35 0.01
C LEU A 52 16.23 -6.47 0.38
N ASP A 53 16.68 -7.71 0.23
CA ASP A 53 15.90 -8.91 0.46
C ASP A 53 16.85 -10.01 0.99
N PRO A 54 16.43 -10.85 1.96
CA PRO A 54 17.24 -11.96 2.44
C PRO A 54 17.78 -12.89 1.34
N GLU A 55 17.09 -12.98 0.19
CA GLU A 55 17.49 -13.79 -0.97
C GLU A 55 18.30 -13.02 -2.02
N ILE A 56 18.47 -11.70 -1.88
CA ILE A 56 19.26 -10.87 -2.80
C ILE A 56 20.61 -10.52 -2.14
N MET A 57 21.68 -11.16 -2.61
CA MET A 57 23.03 -10.99 -2.09
C MET A 57 23.79 -9.86 -2.79
N LEU A 58 24.67 -9.17 -2.08
CA LEU A 58 25.39 -7.98 -2.58
C LEU A 58 26.56 -8.34 -3.52
N TYR A 59 26.26 -8.86 -4.71
CA TYR A 59 27.24 -9.15 -5.75
C TYR A 59 26.72 -8.85 -7.17
N GLU A 60 27.63 -8.76 -8.13
CA GLU A 60 27.31 -8.51 -9.55
C GLU A 60 26.70 -9.72 -10.25
N GLY A 61 25.73 -9.47 -11.13
CA GLY A 61 25.12 -10.47 -12.00
C GLY A 61 23.72 -10.89 -11.56
N ALA A 62 23.08 -11.67 -12.42
CA ALA A 62 21.69 -12.06 -12.28
C ALA A 62 21.45 -12.96 -11.06
N GLN A 63 20.42 -12.60 -10.30
CA GLN A 63 19.93 -13.34 -9.14
C GLN A 63 18.46 -13.71 -9.37
N TYR A 64 18.09 -14.87 -8.86
CA TYR A 64 16.76 -15.45 -9.07
C TYR A 64 16.16 -15.86 -7.72
N PRO A 65 14.83 -15.68 -7.53
CA PRO A 65 14.13 -16.18 -6.35
C PRO A 65 14.27 -17.69 -6.20
N ILE A 66 14.34 -18.18 -4.97
CA ILE A 66 14.46 -19.62 -4.72
C ILE A 66 13.12 -20.31 -5.02
N PRO A 67 13.07 -21.34 -5.88
CA PRO A 67 11.84 -22.09 -6.14
C PRO A 67 11.22 -22.61 -4.82
N PRO A 68 9.88 -22.59 -4.69
CA PRO A 68 8.89 -22.38 -5.76
C PRO A 68 8.54 -20.90 -6.03
N LYS A 69 9.18 -19.92 -5.40
CA LYS A 69 8.89 -18.50 -5.62
C LYS A 69 9.19 -18.07 -7.06
N ASP A 70 8.45 -17.09 -7.56
CA ASP A 70 8.67 -16.43 -8.86
C ASP A 70 9.13 -14.97 -8.73
N LYS A 71 9.17 -14.44 -7.51
CA LYS A 71 9.57 -13.07 -7.19
C LYS A 71 10.22 -12.97 -5.82
N PHE A 72 11.04 -11.94 -5.64
CA PHE A 72 11.62 -11.59 -4.34
C PHE A 72 10.57 -10.94 -3.43
N GLY A 73 10.76 -11.06 -2.12
CA GLY A 73 9.88 -10.46 -1.11
C GLY A 73 9.85 -8.94 -1.22
N ALA A 74 11.01 -8.29 -1.36
CA ALA A 74 11.10 -6.83 -1.48
C ALA A 74 10.23 -6.24 -2.60
N PHE A 75 10.16 -6.91 -3.76
CA PHE A 75 9.30 -6.47 -4.87
C PHE A 75 7.84 -6.88 -4.67
N SER A 76 7.59 -7.96 -3.93
CA SER A 76 6.23 -8.39 -3.56
C SER A 76 5.58 -7.40 -2.61
N ASP A 77 6.33 -6.87 -1.66
CA ASP A 77 5.87 -5.87 -0.69
C ASP A 77 5.60 -4.51 -1.36
N SER A 78 6.29 -4.25 -2.47
CA SER A 78 6.05 -3.06 -3.31
C SER A 78 4.85 -3.22 -4.25
N CYS A 79 4.32 -4.44 -4.44
CA CYS A 79 3.14 -4.66 -5.27
C CYS A 79 1.84 -4.25 -4.55
N PRO A 80 0.76 -3.98 -5.31
CA PRO A 80 -0.53 -3.66 -4.72
C PRO A 80 -1.07 -4.81 -3.87
N ASP A 81 -1.84 -4.43 -2.84
CA ASP A 81 -2.51 -5.36 -1.95
C ASP A 81 -3.71 -6.05 -2.62
N ARG A 82 -4.50 -6.84 -1.87
CA ARG A 82 -5.64 -7.55 -2.46
C ARG A 82 -6.71 -6.58 -2.97
N TRP A 83 -6.89 -5.43 -2.33
CA TRP A 83 -7.83 -4.39 -2.77
C TRP A 83 -7.35 -3.70 -4.05
N GLY A 84 -6.10 -3.21 -4.08
CA GLY A 84 -5.48 -2.58 -5.23
C GLY A 84 -5.43 -3.52 -6.44
N ARG A 85 -5.08 -4.79 -6.24
CA ARG A 85 -5.11 -5.82 -7.30
C ARG A 85 -6.51 -6.02 -7.85
N MET A 86 -7.53 -6.04 -6.99
CA MET A 86 -8.93 -6.16 -7.41
C MET A 86 -9.35 -4.97 -8.28
N LEU A 87 -9.02 -3.74 -7.87
CA LEU A 87 -9.29 -2.53 -8.65
C LEU A 87 -8.60 -2.57 -10.02
N MET A 88 -7.31 -2.92 -10.06
CA MET A 88 -6.55 -3.03 -11.31
C MET A 88 -7.12 -4.11 -12.24
N LYS A 89 -7.47 -5.28 -11.69
CA LYS A 89 -8.11 -6.36 -12.45
C LYS A 89 -9.44 -5.91 -13.04
N ARG A 90 -10.29 -5.22 -12.27
CA ARG A 90 -11.58 -4.72 -12.76
C ARG A 90 -11.43 -3.65 -13.84
N ARG A 91 -10.43 -2.78 -13.73
CA ARG A 91 -10.08 -1.84 -14.83
C ARG A 91 -9.69 -2.63 -16.07
N PHE A 92 -8.81 -3.61 -15.93
CA PHE A 92 -8.35 -4.43 -17.04
C PHE A 92 -9.48 -5.22 -17.74
N GLU A 93 -10.41 -5.79 -16.98
CA GLU A 93 -11.61 -6.44 -17.52
C GLU A 93 -12.49 -5.47 -18.33
N ARG A 94 -12.59 -4.22 -17.89
CA ARG A 94 -13.28 -3.15 -18.65
C ARG A 94 -12.51 -2.81 -19.91
N ASP A 95 -11.20 -2.64 -19.83
CA ASP A 95 -10.37 -2.32 -20.99
C ASP A 95 -10.41 -3.43 -22.06
N ILE A 96 -10.49 -4.71 -21.67
CA ILE A 96 -10.74 -5.83 -22.60
C ILE A 96 -12.11 -5.70 -23.28
N ARG A 97 -13.17 -5.38 -22.53
CA ARG A 97 -14.52 -5.22 -23.09
C ARG A 97 -14.62 -4.01 -24.03
N ASP A 98 -13.88 -2.96 -23.73
CA ASP A 98 -13.78 -1.76 -24.55
C ASP A 98 -12.85 -1.94 -25.76
N GLY A 99 -12.20 -3.11 -25.90
CA GLY A 99 -11.37 -3.48 -27.05
C GLY A 99 -9.96 -2.89 -27.01
N LEU A 100 -9.50 -2.39 -25.86
CA LEU A 100 -8.12 -1.90 -25.68
C LEU A 100 -7.11 -3.05 -25.55
N PHE A 101 -7.55 -4.23 -25.11
CA PHE A 101 -6.74 -5.44 -25.00
C PHE A 101 -7.49 -6.65 -25.56
N ASP A 102 -6.73 -7.66 -26.02
CA ASP A 102 -7.30 -8.92 -26.50
C ASP A 102 -7.99 -9.69 -25.35
N LYS A 103 -9.03 -10.46 -25.69
CA LYS A 103 -9.84 -11.23 -24.71
C LYS A 103 -9.04 -12.26 -23.90
N ASP A 104 -7.93 -12.76 -24.46
CA ASP A 104 -7.06 -13.75 -23.82
C ASP A 104 -5.90 -13.11 -23.03
N SER A 105 -5.86 -11.77 -22.97
CA SER A 105 -4.87 -11.03 -22.21
C SER A 105 -5.07 -11.23 -20.71
N HIS A 106 -3.99 -11.20 -19.95
CA HIS A 106 -4.01 -11.29 -18.50
C HIS A 106 -2.94 -10.39 -17.89
N LEU A 107 -3.19 -9.98 -16.64
CA LEU A 107 -2.23 -9.22 -15.85
C LEU A 107 -1.18 -10.15 -15.24
N TYR A 108 0.08 -9.76 -15.38
CA TYR A 108 1.23 -10.36 -14.72
C TYR A 108 1.63 -9.56 -13.47
N GLU A 109 2.53 -10.10 -12.66
CA GLU A 109 3.01 -9.44 -11.44
C GLU A 109 3.71 -8.11 -11.73
N SER A 110 4.48 -8.03 -12.82
CA SER A 110 5.04 -6.73 -13.23
C SER A 110 3.97 -5.72 -13.63
N ASP A 111 2.83 -6.13 -14.21
CA ASP A 111 1.74 -5.19 -14.50
C ASP A 111 1.14 -4.62 -13.21
N TYR A 112 1.07 -5.43 -12.14
CA TYR A 112 0.68 -4.97 -10.81
C TYR A 112 1.72 -4.04 -10.19
N LEU A 113 3.01 -4.41 -10.23
CA LEU A 113 4.09 -3.60 -9.69
C LEU A 113 4.14 -2.20 -10.32
N LEU A 114 4.04 -2.14 -11.66
CA LEU A 114 4.18 -0.92 -12.45
C LEU A 114 2.89 -0.10 -12.50
N GLY A 115 1.73 -0.68 -12.16
CA GLY A 115 0.45 0.02 -12.15
C GLY A 115 0.09 0.68 -10.81
N VAL A 116 1.00 0.68 -9.84
CA VAL A 116 0.90 1.46 -8.60
C VAL A 116 1.56 2.82 -8.80
N HIS A 117 0.83 3.88 -8.49
CA HIS A 117 1.30 5.25 -8.56
C HIS A 117 2.47 5.50 -7.60
N ASP A 118 3.55 6.08 -8.13
CA ASP A 118 4.83 6.24 -7.43
C ASP A 118 4.70 7.01 -6.11
N LEU A 119 3.98 8.14 -6.09
CA LEU A 119 3.76 8.95 -4.87
C LEU A 119 3.02 8.22 -3.73
N TYR A 120 2.18 7.24 -4.06
CA TYR A 120 1.38 6.53 -3.05
C TYR A 120 1.96 5.18 -2.71
N ARG A 121 3.13 4.82 -3.27
CA ARG A 121 3.78 3.56 -3.00
C ARG A 121 4.26 3.49 -1.55
N VAL A 122 4.09 2.34 -0.92
CA VAL A 122 4.68 2.06 0.39
C VAL A 122 6.12 1.58 0.21
N GLY A 123 7.01 2.11 1.05
CA GLY A 123 8.43 1.82 1.01
C GLY A 123 9.21 2.88 0.25
N ALA A 124 10.50 2.65 0.10
CA ALA A 124 11.44 3.62 -0.48
C ALA A 124 11.99 3.17 -1.85
N LEU A 125 11.33 2.19 -2.48
CA LEU A 125 11.68 1.74 -3.82
C LEU A 125 10.82 2.41 -4.87
N ARG A 126 11.45 2.93 -5.91
CA ARG A 126 10.80 3.57 -7.06
C ARG A 126 11.18 2.83 -8.33
N TYR A 127 10.31 2.86 -9.34
CA TYR A 127 10.46 2.05 -10.55
C TYR A 127 10.34 2.86 -11.83
N LYS A 128 11.18 2.53 -12.82
CA LYS A 128 11.11 3.08 -14.18
C LYS A 128 11.01 1.96 -15.20
N LEU A 129 10.04 2.05 -16.11
CA LEU A 129 9.91 1.08 -17.19
C LEU A 129 10.98 1.35 -18.24
N GLU A 130 11.69 0.29 -18.64
CA GLU A 130 12.85 0.33 -19.53
C GLU A 130 13.97 1.28 -19.06
N ASP A 131 13.99 1.63 -17.76
CA ASP A 131 14.90 2.61 -17.16
C ASP A 131 14.91 3.98 -17.88
N THR A 132 13.79 4.34 -18.51
CA THR A 132 13.63 5.59 -19.25
C THR A 132 12.46 6.42 -18.74
N GLY A 133 12.55 7.73 -18.92
CA GLY A 133 11.50 8.66 -18.55
C GLY A 133 11.36 8.86 -17.03
N GLU A 134 10.14 9.17 -16.64
CA GLU A 134 9.73 9.45 -15.26
C GLU A 134 9.47 8.16 -14.49
N PHE A 135 9.41 8.26 -13.16
CA PHE A 135 8.96 7.15 -12.33
C PHE A 135 7.52 6.76 -12.68
N LEU A 136 7.17 5.49 -12.53
CA LEU A 136 5.94 4.96 -13.12
C LEU A 136 4.66 5.45 -12.47
N ASP A 137 3.68 5.71 -13.34
CA ASP A 137 2.46 6.49 -13.08
C ASP A 137 2.79 7.80 -12.33
N ASN A 138 3.47 8.68 -13.07
CA ASN A 138 3.82 10.05 -12.71
C ASN A 138 2.79 11.06 -13.22
N ARG A 139 1.51 10.70 -13.33
CA ARG A 139 0.49 11.70 -13.69
C ARG A 139 0.37 12.66 -12.50
N ILE A 140 1.22 13.69 -12.51
CA ILE A 140 1.33 14.77 -11.52
C ILE A 140 -0.05 15.39 -11.22
N ASP A 141 -1.00 15.27 -12.15
CA ASP A 141 -2.37 15.77 -12.05
C ASP A 141 -3.34 14.90 -11.24
N VAL A 142 -2.90 13.81 -10.59
CA VAL A 142 -3.72 13.10 -9.59
C VAL A 142 -3.07 13.21 -8.21
N ALA A 143 -3.02 14.45 -7.70
CA ALA A 143 -2.88 14.68 -6.27
C ALA A 143 -3.88 13.80 -5.52
N ALA A 144 -3.47 13.23 -4.39
CA ALA A 144 -4.33 12.38 -3.60
C ALA A 144 -5.58 13.20 -3.29
N PRO A 145 -6.78 12.61 -3.38
CA PRO A 145 -7.99 13.39 -3.18
C PRO A 145 -7.96 14.08 -1.79
N PRO A 146 -8.39 15.35 -1.70
CA PRO A 146 -8.47 16.02 -0.41
C PRO A 146 -9.49 15.33 0.50
N PHE A 147 -9.43 15.59 1.81
CA PHE A 147 -10.37 15.02 2.78
C PHE A 147 -11.86 15.26 2.43
N THR A 148 -12.17 16.34 1.71
CA THR A 148 -13.53 16.64 1.24
C THR A 148 -14.09 15.57 0.30
N GLU A 149 -13.23 14.77 -0.34
CA GLU A 149 -13.64 13.69 -1.25
C GLU A 149 -13.80 12.33 -0.57
N ILE A 150 -13.51 12.20 0.73
CA ILE A 150 -13.62 10.92 1.47
C ILE A 150 -15.02 10.30 1.30
N ALA A 151 -16.09 11.09 1.43
CA ALA A 151 -17.46 10.60 1.25
C ALA A 151 -17.77 10.18 -0.20
N SER A 152 -17.10 10.76 -1.20
CA SER A 152 -17.21 10.35 -2.60
C SER A 152 -16.47 9.03 -2.85
N LEU A 153 -15.28 8.89 -2.25
CA LEU A 153 -14.45 7.68 -2.34
C LEU A 153 -15.11 6.48 -1.63
N GLU A 154 -15.71 6.69 -0.46
CA GLU A 154 -16.45 5.66 0.27
C GLU A 154 -17.62 5.12 -0.58
N ARG A 155 -18.42 6.02 -1.16
CA ARG A 155 -19.53 5.63 -2.05
C ARG A 155 -19.04 4.88 -3.28
N ALA A 156 -17.95 5.34 -3.90
CA ALA A 156 -17.34 4.66 -5.04
C ALA A 156 -16.84 3.26 -4.65
N SER A 157 -16.22 3.14 -3.47
CA SER A 157 -15.71 1.88 -2.93
C SER A 157 -16.83 0.87 -2.72
N ARG A 158 -17.90 1.27 -2.04
CA ARG A 158 -19.08 0.43 -1.81
C ARG A 158 -19.73 0.02 -3.14
N ALA A 159 -19.91 0.96 -4.07
CA ALA A 159 -20.52 0.66 -5.36
C ALA A 159 -19.69 -0.33 -6.20
N ILE A 160 -18.36 -0.31 -6.09
CA ILE A 160 -17.50 -1.34 -6.68
C ILE A 160 -17.76 -2.69 -5.99
N GLU A 161 -17.72 -2.77 -4.66
CA GLU A 161 -17.95 -4.04 -3.97
C GLU A 161 -19.32 -4.66 -4.28
N GLU A 162 -20.36 -3.83 -4.44
CA GLU A 162 -21.74 -4.23 -4.75
C GLU A 162 -21.98 -4.56 -6.24
N ASP A 163 -21.02 -4.29 -7.13
CA ASP A 163 -21.07 -4.64 -8.56
C ASP A 163 -20.12 -5.82 -8.87
N PRO A 164 -20.48 -7.08 -8.54
CA PRO A 164 -19.61 -8.24 -8.76
C PRO A 164 -19.37 -8.55 -10.25
N ASP A 165 -20.30 -8.16 -11.12
CA ASP A 165 -20.19 -8.35 -12.57
C ASP A 165 -19.34 -7.27 -13.26
N ASN A 166 -19.00 -6.21 -12.53
CA ASN A 166 -18.21 -5.07 -13.02
C ASN A 166 -18.87 -4.43 -14.27
N ARG A 167 -20.20 -4.24 -14.26
CA ARG A 167 -20.98 -3.74 -15.42
C ARG A 167 -21.62 -2.37 -15.20
N GLU A 168 -21.55 -1.81 -14.00
CA GLU A 168 -22.15 -0.51 -13.72
C GLU A 168 -21.60 0.59 -14.63
N LEU A 169 -22.47 1.47 -15.15
CA LEU A 169 -22.10 2.52 -16.10
C LEU A 169 -21.02 3.45 -15.51
N MET A 170 -21.13 3.78 -14.23
CA MET A 170 -20.20 4.64 -13.51
C MET A 170 -18.93 3.90 -13.03
N GLY A 171 -18.83 2.59 -13.25
CA GLY A 171 -17.72 1.77 -12.77
C GLY A 171 -16.34 2.27 -13.21
N GLN A 172 -16.20 2.77 -14.45
CA GLN A 172 -14.91 3.33 -14.90
C GLN A 172 -14.51 4.58 -14.12
N LYS A 173 -15.49 5.42 -13.78
CA LYS A 173 -15.26 6.64 -13.00
C LYS A 173 -14.83 6.28 -11.58
N TRP A 174 -15.53 5.34 -10.93
CA TRP A 174 -15.17 4.88 -9.59
C TRP A 174 -13.78 4.23 -9.54
N LEU A 175 -13.45 3.40 -10.54
CA LEU A 175 -12.12 2.79 -10.66
C LEU A 175 -11.03 3.86 -10.83
N ARG A 176 -11.26 4.89 -11.65
CA ARG A 176 -10.30 6.01 -11.79
C ARG A 176 -10.12 6.77 -10.48
N MET A 177 -11.20 6.99 -9.72
CA MET A 177 -11.14 7.65 -8.42
C MET A 177 -10.35 6.85 -7.37
N LEU A 178 -10.35 5.51 -7.45
CA LEU A 178 -9.79 4.65 -6.41
C LEU A 178 -8.43 4.02 -6.74
N ILE A 179 -8.09 3.82 -8.02
CA ILE A 179 -6.82 3.17 -8.40
C ILE A 179 -5.62 4.03 -8.05
N ALA A 180 -5.67 5.33 -8.36
CA ALA A 180 -4.57 6.24 -8.08
C ALA A 180 -4.28 6.30 -6.56
N PRO A 181 -5.26 6.59 -5.68
CA PRO A 181 -4.99 6.65 -4.24
C PRO A 181 -4.95 5.28 -3.53
N GLY A 182 -5.62 4.24 -4.03
CA GLY A 182 -5.85 2.98 -3.31
C GLY A 182 -4.89 1.83 -3.64
N GLY A 183 -3.91 2.07 -4.53
CA GLY A 183 -3.08 1.00 -5.10
C GLY A 183 -2.09 0.35 -4.13
N SER A 184 -1.46 1.09 -3.22
CA SER A 184 -0.23 0.58 -2.56
C SER A 184 -0.36 0.17 -1.09
N LEU A 185 -1.51 0.34 -0.49
CA LEU A 185 -1.61 0.32 0.97
C LEU A 185 -2.02 -1.09 1.42
N GLY A 186 -1.13 -1.86 2.05
CA GLY A 186 -1.30 -3.29 2.41
C GLY A 186 -2.65 -3.67 3.05
N GLY A 187 -3.20 -4.86 2.73
CA GLY A 187 -4.45 -5.41 3.27
C GLY A 187 -5.43 -5.97 2.22
N ALA A 188 -6.71 -6.13 2.61
CA ALA A 188 -7.77 -6.62 1.71
C ALA A 188 -9.07 -5.81 1.77
N ARG A 189 -9.20 -4.91 2.75
CA ARG A 189 -10.38 -4.06 2.93
C ARG A 189 -10.25 -2.77 2.10
N PRO A 190 -11.37 -2.14 1.72
CA PRO A 190 -11.31 -0.96 0.88
C PRO A 190 -10.64 0.23 1.57
N LYS A 191 -9.76 0.90 0.83
CA LYS A 191 -9.04 2.08 1.30
C LYS A 191 -8.53 2.95 0.16
N ALA A 192 -8.16 4.19 0.49
CA ALA A 192 -7.56 5.14 -0.42
C ALA A 192 -6.64 6.11 0.32
N SER A 193 -5.55 6.52 -0.32
CA SER A 193 -4.74 7.66 0.11
C SER A 193 -5.49 8.96 -0.07
N VAL A 194 -5.44 9.85 0.91
CA VAL A 194 -6.07 11.18 0.89
C VAL A 194 -5.13 12.21 1.50
N VAL A 195 -5.30 13.49 1.21
CA VAL A 195 -4.49 14.57 1.79
C VAL A 195 -5.30 15.56 2.59
N ASP A 196 -4.71 16.08 3.67
CA ASP A 196 -5.28 17.18 4.44
C ASP A 196 -5.06 18.54 3.76
N GLU A 197 -5.52 19.62 4.39
CA GLU A 197 -5.34 21.00 3.90
C GLU A 197 -3.87 21.45 3.87
N ALA A 198 -2.99 20.80 4.64
CA ALA A 198 -1.56 21.07 4.69
C ALA A 198 -0.76 20.23 3.68
N GLY A 199 -1.40 19.29 2.97
CA GLY A 199 -0.78 18.39 2.00
C GLY A 199 -0.17 17.13 2.60
N HIS A 200 -0.41 16.82 3.87
CA HIS A 200 0.05 15.57 4.48
C HIS A 200 -0.79 14.39 3.96
N LEU A 201 -0.12 13.25 3.72
CA LEU A 201 -0.73 12.04 3.19
C LEU A 201 -1.31 11.17 4.32
N TYR A 202 -2.55 10.73 4.15
CA TYR A 202 -3.29 9.85 5.06
C TYR A 202 -3.89 8.66 4.32
N ILE A 203 -4.31 7.65 5.08
CA ILE A 203 -5.06 6.49 4.57
C ILE A 203 -6.49 6.56 5.09
N ALA A 204 -7.45 6.76 4.19
CA ALA A 204 -8.87 6.58 4.48
C ALA A 204 -9.22 5.09 4.32
N LYS A 205 -9.64 4.44 5.42
CA LYS A 205 -10.19 3.08 5.41
C LYS A 205 -11.72 3.15 5.36
N PHE A 206 -12.33 2.41 4.45
CA PHE A 206 -13.78 2.42 4.27
C PHE A 206 -14.41 1.12 4.79
N PRO A 207 -15.68 1.16 5.24
CA PRO A 207 -16.45 -0.05 5.49
C PRO A 207 -16.51 -0.92 4.23
N SER A 208 -16.40 -2.23 4.40
CA SER A 208 -16.61 -3.20 3.34
C SER A 208 -18.07 -3.65 3.32
N ALA A 209 -18.61 -3.93 2.14
CA ALA A 209 -19.91 -4.60 1.99
C ALA A 209 -19.95 -6.02 2.63
N LYS A 210 -18.78 -6.56 2.99
CA LYS A 210 -18.62 -7.88 3.62
C LYS A 210 -18.44 -7.81 5.14
N ASP A 211 -18.44 -6.62 5.73
CA ASP A 211 -18.32 -6.49 7.18
C ASP A 211 -19.60 -6.97 7.87
N GLU A 212 -19.46 -7.82 8.89
CA GLU A 212 -20.60 -8.31 9.69
C GLU A 212 -20.88 -7.44 10.93
N TYR A 213 -19.97 -6.52 11.24
CA TYR A 213 -20.02 -5.58 12.37
C TYR A 213 -19.22 -4.31 12.01
N ASP A 214 -19.25 -3.26 12.85
CA ASP A 214 -18.55 -2.00 12.54
C ASP A 214 -17.02 -2.12 12.73
N VAL A 215 -16.34 -2.74 11.76
CA VAL A 215 -14.89 -2.93 11.77
C VAL A 215 -14.16 -1.58 11.77
N GLY A 216 -14.69 -0.54 11.10
CA GLY A 216 -14.07 0.79 11.08
C GLY A 216 -14.14 1.47 12.44
N GLY A 217 -15.30 1.40 13.09
CA GLY A 217 -15.47 1.78 14.49
C GLY A 217 -14.49 1.03 15.38
N TRP A 218 -14.37 -0.29 15.24
CA TRP A 218 -13.40 -1.08 16.00
C TRP A 218 -11.95 -0.78 15.70
N GLU A 219 -11.55 -0.53 14.45
CA GLU A 219 -10.18 -0.09 14.14
C GLU A 219 -9.86 1.25 14.80
N MET A 220 -10.80 2.21 14.79
CA MET A 220 -10.64 3.47 15.51
C MET A 220 -10.43 3.22 16.99
N VAL A 221 -11.20 2.30 17.57
CA VAL A 221 -11.00 1.96 18.97
C VAL A 221 -9.64 1.25 19.14
N VAL A 222 -9.38 0.12 18.47
CA VAL A 222 -8.28 -0.85 18.70
C VAL A 222 -6.89 -0.34 18.34
N ASN A 223 -6.75 0.60 17.39
CA ASN A 223 -5.46 1.26 17.14
C ASN A 223 -4.85 1.87 18.42
N ALA A 224 -5.62 1.93 19.49
CA ALA A 224 -5.25 2.29 20.83
C ALA A 224 -4.18 1.46 21.59
N LEU A 225 -3.79 0.26 21.14
CA LEU A 225 -3.15 -0.75 22.01
C LEU A 225 -2.07 -1.52 21.23
N ASP A 226 -0.84 -1.79 21.66
CA ASP A 226 -0.16 -1.90 22.96
C ASP A 226 0.96 -0.85 23.05
N LEU A 227 0.86 0.02 24.04
CA LEU A 227 1.71 1.19 24.16
C LEU A 227 3.09 0.86 24.72
N GLU A 228 3.22 -0.24 25.45
CA GLU A 228 4.51 -0.66 25.99
C GLU A 228 5.37 -1.26 24.89
N LEU A 229 4.78 -2.08 24.02
CA LEU A 229 5.47 -2.56 22.82
C LEU A 229 5.85 -1.41 21.87
N ALA A 230 4.95 -0.44 21.65
CA ALA A 230 5.24 0.74 20.84
C ALA A 230 6.36 1.61 21.46
N ARG A 231 6.40 1.70 22.79
CA ARG A 231 7.45 2.38 23.55
C ARG A 231 8.80 1.67 23.43
N GLU A 232 8.82 0.34 23.49
CA GLU A 232 10.04 -0.48 23.39
C GLU A 232 10.75 -0.31 22.05
N VAL A 233 10.01 -0.03 20.98
CA VAL A 233 10.57 0.19 19.64
C VAL A 233 10.77 1.66 19.28
N ALA A 234 10.45 2.61 20.17
CA ALA A 234 10.45 4.05 19.88
C ALA A 234 11.80 4.56 19.33
N GLU A 235 12.92 4.02 19.83
CA GLU A 235 14.26 4.40 19.37
C GLU A 235 14.52 4.03 17.91
N TYR A 236 13.93 2.93 17.39
CA TYR A 236 14.03 2.58 15.97
C TYR A 236 13.36 3.63 15.06
N PHE A 237 12.42 4.40 15.62
CA PHE A 237 11.71 5.49 14.94
C PHE A 237 12.28 6.87 15.30
N ARG A 238 13.47 6.92 15.92
CA ARG A 238 14.16 8.15 16.34
C ARG A 238 13.37 9.03 17.31
N LEU A 239 12.44 8.43 18.06
CA LEU A 239 11.72 9.10 19.14
C LEU A 239 12.43 8.85 20.46
N GLY A 240 12.66 9.91 21.24
CA GLY A 240 13.17 9.80 22.59
C GLY A 240 12.11 9.20 23.52
N LEU A 241 12.52 8.43 24.54
CA LEU A 241 11.59 7.79 25.47
C LEU A 241 10.63 8.78 26.16
N THR A 242 11.11 9.98 26.50
CA THR A 242 10.25 11.02 27.10
C THR A 242 9.16 11.49 26.14
N GLU A 243 9.50 11.69 24.87
CA GLU A 243 8.54 12.09 23.82
C GLU A 243 7.56 10.96 23.51
N ALA A 244 8.04 9.71 23.47
CA ALA A 244 7.19 8.54 23.36
C ALA A 244 6.21 8.41 24.54
N ASP A 245 6.68 8.66 25.77
CA ASP A 245 5.86 8.64 26.99
C ASP A 245 4.78 9.73 26.97
N ASP A 246 5.10 10.94 26.52
CA ASP A 246 4.13 12.04 26.36
C ASP A 246 3.06 11.73 25.30
N ILE A 247 3.46 11.16 24.17
CA ILE A 247 2.55 10.71 23.11
C ILE A 247 1.63 9.60 23.63
N ILE A 248 2.18 8.61 24.34
CA ILE A 248 1.45 7.51 24.96
C ILE A 248 0.43 8.04 25.99
N ALA A 249 0.84 8.98 26.84
CA ALA A 249 -0.05 9.56 27.85
C ALA A 249 -1.22 10.32 27.22
N ASN A 250 -0.95 11.14 26.20
CA ASN A 250 -1.99 11.83 25.44
C ASN A 250 -2.96 10.82 24.80
N PHE A 251 -2.42 9.76 24.20
CA PHE A 251 -3.19 8.74 23.52
C PHE A 251 -4.06 7.91 24.48
N ARG A 252 -3.54 7.51 25.66
CA ARG A 252 -4.36 6.89 26.73
C ARG A 252 -5.52 7.79 27.14
N GLY A 253 -5.26 9.10 27.26
CA GLY A 253 -6.30 10.09 27.55
C GLY A 253 -7.43 10.06 26.53
N ILE A 254 -7.11 10.02 25.24
CA ILE A 254 -8.08 9.96 24.14
C ILE A 254 -8.83 8.64 24.15
N VAL A 255 -8.11 7.51 24.23
CA VAL A 255 -8.71 6.18 24.12
C VAL A 255 -9.57 5.85 25.32
N SER A 256 -9.22 6.28 26.53
CA SER A 256 -10.02 6.00 27.74
C SER A 256 -11.50 6.40 27.60
N GLN A 257 -11.80 7.34 26.69
CA GLN A 257 -13.15 7.81 26.37
C GLN A 257 -13.88 6.92 25.35
N TRP A 258 -13.30 5.80 24.94
CA TRP A 258 -13.81 5.00 23.83
C TRP A 258 -15.23 4.49 24.03
N ARG A 259 -15.60 4.10 25.26
CA ARG A 259 -16.98 3.68 25.56
C ARG A 259 -17.96 4.82 25.36
N THR A 260 -17.60 6.02 25.80
CA THR A 260 -18.40 7.23 25.59
C THR A 260 -18.56 7.54 24.10
N ILE A 261 -17.51 7.35 23.30
CA ILE A 261 -17.57 7.52 21.84
C ILE A 261 -18.43 6.42 21.20
N ALA A 262 -18.26 5.16 21.59
CA ALA A 262 -19.04 4.02 21.10
C ALA A 262 -20.55 4.16 21.40
N GLU A 263 -20.89 4.64 22.60
CA GLU A 263 -22.26 4.97 22.99
C GLU A 263 -22.83 6.12 22.13
N ARG A 264 -22.03 7.18 21.91
CA ARG A 264 -22.43 8.30 21.05
C ARG A 264 -22.65 7.86 19.59
N LEU A 265 -21.84 6.93 19.09
CA LEU A 265 -21.97 6.31 17.78
C LEU A 265 -23.06 5.22 17.73
N ARG A 266 -23.73 4.94 18.86
CA ARG A 266 -24.81 3.96 19.00
C ARG A 266 -24.40 2.53 18.65
N LEU A 267 -23.16 2.15 18.96
CA LEU A 267 -22.67 0.79 18.77
C LEU A 267 -23.35 -0.19 19.76
N PRO A 268 -23.75 -1.41 19.36
CA PRO A 268 -24.45 -2.35 20.22
C PRO A 268 -23.62 -2.79 21.44
N GLY A 269 -24.24 -2.84 22.63
CA GLY A 269 -23.55 -3.22 23.87
C GLY A 269 -22.84 -4.59 23.81
N ARG A 270 -23.44 -5.57 23.12
CA ARG A 270 -22.82 -6.89 22.89
C ARG A 270 -21.49 -6.80 22.12
N GLU A 271 -21.39 -5.88 21.17
CA GLU A 271 -20.16 -5.67 20.39
C GLU A 271 -19.15 -4.91 21.25
N GLN A 272 -19.62 -3.96 22.07
CA GLN A 272 -18.77 -3.27 23.03
C GLN A 272 -18.12 -4.22 24.04
N GLU A 273 -18.86 -5.21 24.54
CA GLU A 273 -18.33 -6.25 25.43
C GLU A 273 -17.34 -7.16 24.72
N LEU A 274 -17.65 -7.61 23.50
CA LEU A 274 -16.79 -8.47 22.69
C LEU A 274 -15.41 -7.85 22.43
N MET A 275 -15.34 -6.52 22.35
CA MET A 275 -14.12 -5.79 22.03
C MET A 275 -13.50 -5.07 23.23
N ALA A 276 -14.13 -5.13 24.41
CA ALA A 276 -13.58 -4.57 25.64
C ALA A 276 -12.19 -5.15 25.97
N GLU A 277 -11.92 -6.40 25.58
CA GLU A 277 -10.61 -7.03 25.76
C GLU A 277 -9.51 -6.35 24.93
N ALA A 278 -9.84 -5.83 23.74
CA ALA A 278 -8.87 -5.08 22.96
C ALA A 278 -8.40 -3.86 23.78
N PHE A 279 -9.30 -3.16 24.48
CA PHE A 279 -9.01 -1.94 25.26
C PHE A 279 -8.24 -2.10 26.58
N ARG A 280 -7.80 -3.31 26.93
CA ARG A 280 -7.15 -3.55 28.24
C ARG A 280 -5.85 -2.78 28.46
N ALA A 281 -5.05 -2.52 27.42
CA ALA A 281 -3.75 -1.82 27.56
C ALA A 281 -3.87 -0.27 27.55
N SER A 282 -5.09 0.27 27.33
CA SER A 282 -5.39 1.71 27.36
C SER A 282 -6.11 2.16 28.64
N ILE A 283 -6.40 1.22 29.54
CA ILE A 283 -7.00 1.40 30.87
C ILE A 283 -5.94 1.01 31.90
#